data_AF-A0A3A4ZRQ6-F1
#
_entry.id   AF-A0A3A4ZRQ6-F1
#
_cell.length_a   1.000
_cell.length_b   1.000
_cell.length_c   1.000
_cell.angle_alpha   90.00
_cell.angle_beta   90.00
_cell.angle_gamma   90.00
#
_symmetry.space_group_name_H-M   'P 1'
#
loop_
_entity.id
_entity.type
_entity.pdbx_description
1 polymer ?
#
loop_
_entity_poly.entity_id
_entity_poly.type
_entity_poly.pdbx_seq_one_letter_code
_entity_poly.pdbx_strand_id
1 'polypeptide(L)'
;MIMQCSNCNNEIKPGAKFCAHCGTKVETEVKGTLNEPGSVDRYFKEQHTSLIEDAKILADSEMKQGVIWFVIGMAITGGTYLFASDGGTYYIFWGAMIYGIYRLIRGFWYKLNPESLLKKAESENKKK
;
A
#
# COMPACT_ATOMS: atom_id res chain seq x y z
N MET A 1 -9.10 -9.74 42.94
CA MET A 1 -8.23 -8.78 43.66
C MET A 1 -8.79 -7.39 43.38
N ILE A 2 -9.16 -6.66 44.43
CA ILE A 2 -9.76 -5.32 44.33
C ILE A 2 -8.66 -4.32 44.70
N MET A 3 -8.46 -3.29 43.89
CA MET A 3 -7.50 -2.21 44.18
C MET A 3 -8.27 -0.99 44.68
N GLN A 4 -7.71 -0.25 45.63
CA GLN A 4 -8.34 0.96 46.19
C GLN A 4 -7.68 2.22 45.65
N CYS A 5 -8.46 3.29 45.55
CA CYS A 5 -7.97 4.60 45.11
C CYS A 5 -7.10 5.24 46.18
N SER A 6 -5.89 5.68 45.84
CA SER A 6 -4.98 6.34 46.79
C SER A 6 -5.47 7.69 47.32
N ASN A 7 -6.49 8.29 46.69
CA ASN A 7 -7.01 9.61 47.07
C ASN A 7 -8.32 9.53 47.86
N CYS A 8 -9.24 8.62 47.50
CA CYS A 8 -10.57 8.52 48.14
C CYS A 8 -10.86 7.16 48.77
N ASN A 9 -9.91 6.22 48.71
CA ASN A 9 -9.98 4.85 49.21
C ASN A 9 -11.15 4.00 48.68
N ASN A 10 -11.92 4.48 47.71
CA ASN A 10 -12.96 3.68 47.07
C ASN A 10 -12.37 2.57 46.21
N GLU A 11 -13.14 1.50 46.06
CA GLU A 11 -12.80 0.36 45.22
C GLU A 11 -12.75 0.78 43.75
N ILE A 12 -11.69 0.36 43.06
CA ILE A 12 -11.49 0.58 41.64
C ILE A 12 -11.52 -0.76 40.92
N LYS A 13 -12.28 -0.82 39.84
CA LYS A 13 -12.31 -1.96 38.94
C LYS A 13 -10.97 -2.08 38.19
N PRO A 14 -10.38 -3.29 38.08
CA PRO A 14 -9.15 -3.49 37.34
C PRO A 14 -9.32 -3.04 35.88
N GLY A 15 -8.39 -2.22 35.38
CA GLY A 15 -8.45 -1.64 34.02
C GLY A 15 -9.00 -0.22 33.92
N ALA A 16 -9.47 0.39 35.02
CA ALA A 16 -9.96 1.76 35.01
C ALA A 16 -8.81 2.78 34.90
N LYS A 17 -8.90 3.73 33.95
CA LYS A 17 -7.93 4.83 33.77
C LYS A 17 -8.08 5.95 34.82
N PHE A 18 -9.26 6.03 35.44
CA PHE A 18 -9.63 7.04 36.44
C PHE A 18 -10.53 6.41 37.50
N CYS A 19 -10.48 6.93 38.72
CA CYS A 19 -11.40 6.55 39.79
C CYS A 19 -12.79 7.11 39.48
N ALA A 20 -13.81 6.25 39.45
CA ALA A 20 -15.19 6.63 39.17
C ALA A 20 -15.83 7.52 40.26
N HIS A 21 -15.24 7.55 41.47
CA HIS A 21 -15.76 8.34 42.60
C HIS A 21 -15.17 9.74 42.71
N CYS A 22 -13.85 9.88 42.57
CA CYS A 22 -13.16 11.16 42.80
C CYS A 22 -12.46 11.72 41.55
N GLY A 23 -12.49 11.00 40.42
CA GLY A 23 -11.85 11.43 39.18
C GLY A 23 -10.31 11.37 39.19
N THR A 24 -9.68 10.90 40.28
CA THR A 24 -8.22 10.78 40.35
C THR A 24 -7.74 9.77 39.30
N LYS A 25 -6.72 10.16 38.52
CA LYS A 25 -6.11 9.29 37.52
C LYS A 25 -5.51 8.07 38.20
N VAL A 26 -5.92 6.90 37.73
CA VAL A 26 -5.42 5.63 38.21
C VAL A 26 -4.43 5.18 37.15
N GLU A 27 -3.15 5.13 37.50
CA GLU A 27 -2.10 4.59 36.64
C GLU A 27 -2.25 3.06 36.59
N THR A 28 -3.30 2.61 35.89
CA THR A 28 -3.41 1.22 35.50
C THR A 28 -2.56 1.08 34.25
N GLU A 29 -1.42 0.41 34.37
CA GLU A 29 -0.71 -0.12 33.21
C GLU A 29 -1.66 -1.10 32.51
N VAL A 30 -2.38 -0.59 31.50
CA VAL A 30 -3.19 -1.40 30.60
C VAL A 30 -2.20 -2.27 29.83
N LYS A 31 -1.94 -3.47 30.35
CA LYS A 31 -1.38 -4.57 29.57
C LYS A 31 -2.43 -5.03 28.54
N GLY A 32 -2.72 -4.19 27.54
CA GLY A 32 -2.73 -4.74 26.19
C GLY A 32 -1.32 -5.30 25.97
N THR A 33 -1.16 -6.35 25.18
CA THR A 33 0.15 -6.91 24.81
C THR A 33 1.05 -5.85 24.14
N LEU A 34 1.66 -4.99 24.96
CA LEU A 34 2.53 -3.86 24.64
C LEU A 34 3.41 -3.58 25.87
N ASN A 35 4.18 -4.57 26.31
CA ASN A 35 5.24 -4.37 27.32
C ASN A 35 6.62 -4.79 26.79
N GLU A 36 6.84 -4.69 25.48
CA GLU A 36 8.18 -4.74 24.90
C GLU A 36 8.50 -3.38 24.28
N PRO A 37 9.55 -2.67 24.72
CA PRO A 37 10.06 -1.52 24.00
C PRO A 37 10.41 -1.97 22.57
N GLY A 38 9.69 -1.42 21.59
CA GLY A 38 9.77 -1.80 20.18
C GLY A 38 8.60 -2.64 19.64
N SER A 39 7.61 -3.05 20.46
CA SER A 39 6.45 -3.79 19.94
C SER A 39 5.53 -2.93 19.07
N VAL A 40 5.38 -1.64 19.39
CA VAL A 40 4.64 -0.67 18.56
C VAL A 40 5.39 -0.37 17.27
N ASP A 41 6.72 -0.20 17.35
CA ASP A 41 7.57 0.02 16.17
C ASP A 41 7.59 -1.19 15.24
N ARG A 42 7.70 -2.41 15.80
CA ARG A 42 7.60 -3.66 15.03
C ARG A 42 6.23 -3.81 14.39
N TYR A 43 5.15 -3.54 15.12
CA TYR A 43 3.78 -3.59 14.58
C TYR A 43 3.57 -2.59 13.44
N PHE A 44 4.00 -1.33 13.60
CA PHE A 44 3.90 -0.31 12.54
C PHE A 44 4.78 -0.66 11.33
N LYS A 45 5.98 -1.21 11.55
CA LYS A 45 6.88 -1.68 10.50
C LYS A 45 6.31 -2.88 9.74
N GLU A 46 5.75 -3.84 10.45
CA GLU A 46 5.15 -5.06 9.88
C GLU A 46 3.89 -4.71 9.08
N GLN A 47 3.06 -3.80 9.58
CA GLN A 47 1.89 -3.28 8.87
C GLN A 47 2.27 -2.42 7.64
N HIS A 48 3.32 -1.61 7.72
CA HIS A 48 3.84 -0.90 6.54
C HIS A 48 4.37 -1.86 5.46
N THR A 49 5.00 -2.96 5.87
CA THR A 49 5.61 -3.92 4.93
C THR A 49 4.54 -4.68 4.15
N SER A 50 3.45 -5.11 4.78
CA SER A 50 2.35 -5.80 4.09
C SER A 50 1.60 -4.90 3.10
N LEU A 51 1.34 -3.64 3.46
CA LEU A 51 0.75 -2.66 2.54
C LEU A 51 1.63 -2.39 1.31
N ILE A 52 2.95 -2.34 1.50
CA ILE A 52 3.90 -2.17 0.40
C ILE A 52 3.94 -3.43 -0.48
N GLU A 53 3.83 -4.63 0.10
CA GLU A 53 3.74 -5.90 -0.63
C GLU A 53 2.52 -5.91 -1.56
N ASP A 54 1.34 -5.57 -1.04
CA ASP A 54 0.10 -5.50 -1.81
C ASP A 54 0.19 -4.44 -2.93
N ALA A 55 0.76 -3.28 -2.62
CA ALA A 55 0.97 -2.21 -3.59
C ALA A 55 1.94 -2.63 -4.71
N LYS A 56 2.98 -3.40 -4.40
CA LYS A 56 3.89 -3.97 -5.40
C LYS A 56 3.20 -4.99 -6.29
N ILE A 57 2.39 -5.89 -5.71
CA ILE A 57 1.64 -6.90 -6.47
C ILE A 57 0.70 -6.24 -7.48
N LEU A 58 0.00 -5.17 -7.07
CA LEU A 58 -0.87 -4.39 -7.95
C LEU A 58 -0.06 -3.69 -9.05
N ALA A 59 1.07 -3.08 -8.72
CA ALA A 59 1.94 -2.40 -9.68
C ALA A 59 2.56 -3.36 -10.71
N ASP A 60 2.92 -4.58 -10.30
CA ASP A 60 3.52 -5.59 -11.17
C ASP A 60 2.51 -6.12 -12.20
N SER A 61 1.21 -6.14 -11.85
CA SER A 61 0.13 -6.54 -12.77
C SER A 61 -0.09 -5.53 -13.90
N GLU A 62 0.00 -4.23 -13.59
CA GLU A 62 -0.08 -3.14 -14.58
C GLU A 62 1.14 -3.15 -15.52
N MET A 63 2.33 -3.46 -14.98
CA MET A 63 3.55 -3.62 -15.79
C MET A 63 3.43 -4.78 -16.79
N LYS A 64 2.94 -5.95 -16.35
CA LYS A 64 2.72 -7.10 -17.25
C LYS A 64 1.76 -6.76 -18.37
N GLN A 65 0.68 -6.03 -18.08
CA GLN A 65 -0.25 -5.58 -19.12
C GLN A 65 0.41 -4.61 -20.10
N GLY A 66 1.26 -3.69 -19.64
CA GLY A 66 2.04 -2.80 -20.52
C GLY A 66 2.99 -3.56 -21.46
N VAL A 67 3.71 -4.55 -20.94
CA VAL A 67 4.62 -5.40 -21.74
C VAL A 67 3.85 -6.22 -22.77
N ILE A 68 2.70 -6.81 -22.41
CA ILE A 68 1.86 -7.58 -23.33
C ILE A 68 1.42 -6.72 -24.52
N TRP A 69 0.89 -5.51 -24.27
CA TRP A 69 0.46 -4.61 -25.34
C TRP A 69 1.62 -4.15 -26.25
N PHE A 70 2.79 -3.91 -25.66
CA PHE A 70 3.99 -3.54 -26.43
C PHE A 70 4.47 -4.69 -27.32
N VAL A 71 4.56 -5.91 -26.77
CA VAL A 71 5.00 -7.10 -27.52
C VAL A 71 4.02 -7.44 -28.65
N ILE A 72 2.71 -7.34 -28.40
CA ILE A 72 1.68 -7.53 -29.43
C ILE A 72 1.84 -6.47 -30.54
N GLY A 73 1.99 -5.19 -30.18
CA GLY A 73 2.21 -4.11 -31.15
C GLY A 73 3.48 -4.31 -31.97
N MET A 74 4.57 -4.74 -31.33
CA MET A 74 5.84 -5.03 -31.99
C MET A 74 5.75 -6.24 -32.92
N ALA A 75 5.06 -7.30 -32.51
CA ALA A 75 4.86 -8.51 -33.31
C ALA A 75 4.02 -8.24 -34.57
N ILE A 76 2.93 -7.46 -34.45
CA ILE A 76 2.11 -7.06 -35.60
C ILE A 76 2.93 -6.20 -36.55
N THR A 77 3.63 -5.19 -36.03
CA THR A 77 4.45 -4.27 -36.85
C THR A 77 5.61 -5.01 -37.54
N GLY A 78 6.32 -5.87 -36.80
CA GLY A 78 7.41 -6.68 -37.33
C GLY A 78 6.92 -7.71 -38.35
N GLY A 79 5.78 -8.35 -38.10
CA GLY A 79 5.12 -9.23 -39.08
C GLY A 79 4.82 -8.49 -40.38
N THR A 80 4.14 -7.33 -40.31
CA THR A 80 3.86 -6.52 -41.50
C THR A 80 5.12 -6.11 -42.25
N TYR A 81 6.21 -5.79 -41.53
CA TYR A 81 7.52 -5.49 -42.15
C TYR A 81 8.10 -6.69 -42.91
N LEU A 82 8.04 -7.89 -42.34
CA LEU A 82 8.56 -9.11 -42.97
C LEU A 82 7.73 -9.54 -44.19
N PHE A 83 6.44 -9.20 -44.22
CA PHE A 83 5.55 -9.50 -45.34
C PHE A 83 5.49 -8.40 -46.41
N ALA A 84 6.17 -7.26 -46.22
CA ALA A 84 6.18 -6.17 -47.19
C ALA A 84 7.28 -6.37 -48.25
N SER A 85 6.88 -6.55 -49.51
CA SER A 85 7.77 -6.48 -50.67
C SER A 85 8.12 -5.02 -51.00
N ASP A 86 9.32 -4.78 -51.55
CA ASP A 86 9.90 -3.45 -51.86
C ASP A 86 8.86 -2.43 -52.37
N GLY A 87 8.39 -1.56 -51.48
CA GLY A 87 7.43 -0.49 -51.78
C GLY A 87 6.01 -0.61 -51.19
N GLY A 88 5.72 -1.61 -50.35
CA GLY A 88 4.41 -1.78 -49.70
C GLY A 88 4.06 -0.70 -48.64
N THR A 89 2.77 -0.48 -48.42
CA THR A 89 2.25 0.43 -47.37
C THR A 89 2.29 -0.25 -46.00
N TYR A 90 3.06 0.32 -45.06
CA TYR A 90 3.19 -0.23 -43.70
C TYR A 90 2.10 0.28 -42.76
N TYR A 91 1.49 -0.63 -42.00
CA TYR A 91 0.56 -0.28 -40.92
C TYR A 91 1.29 -0.28 -39.57
N ILE A 92 1.68 0.91 -39.13
CA ILE A 92 2.23 1.11 -37.79
C ILE A 92 1.04 1.42 -36.85
N PHE A 93 0.78 0.52 -35.91
CA PHE A 93 -0.21 0.76 -34.85
C PHE A 93 0.36 1.70 -33.78
N TRP A 94 0.54 2.97 -34.15
CA TRP A 94 1.02 4.04 -33.28
C TRP A 94 0.24 4.11 -31.96
N GLY A 95 -1.07 3.87 -31.99
CA GLY A 95 -1.91 3.85 -30.79
C GLY A 95 -1.53 2.75 -29.79
N ALA A 96 -1.30 1.52 -30.24
CA ALA A 96 -0.93 0.41 -29.36
C ALA A 96 0.49 0.58 -28.80
N MET A 97 1.42 1.06 -29.63
CA MET A 97 2.80 1.36 -29.24
C MET A 97 2.87 2.49 -28.20
N ILE A 98 2.19 3.62 -28.45
CA ILE A 98 2.16 4.78 -27.55
C ILE A 98 1.44 4.41 -26.24
N TYR A 99 0.33 3.69 -26.32
CA TYR A 99 -0.41 3.24 -25.13
C TYR A 99 0.41 2.27 -24.28
N GLY A 100 1.07 1.29 -24.91
CA GLY A 100 1.96 0.35 -24.23
C GLY A 100 3.12 1.06 -23.53
N ILE A 101 3.79 1.98 -24.23
CA ILE A 101 4.90 2.79 -23.67
C ILE A 101 4.41 3.69 -22.53
N TYR A 102 3.27 4.38 -22.69
CA TYR A 102 2.69 5.22 -21.65
C TYR A 102 2.41 4.43 -20.37
N ARG A 103 1.83 3.23 -20.52
CA ARG A 103 1.50 2.36 -19.38
C ARG A 103 2.74 1.76 -18.72
N LEU A 104 3.77 1.43 -19.51
CA LEU A 104 5.07 0.99 -19.03
C LEU A 104 5.78 2.08 -18.23
N ILE A 105 5.82 3.32 -18.74
CA ILE A 105 6.41 4.48 -18.04
C ILE A 105 5.67 4.73 -16.73
N ARG A 106 4.34 4.66 -16.75
CA ARG A 106 3.51 4.83 -15.55
C ARG A 106 3.79 3.73 -14.51
N GLY A 107 3.85 2.46 -14.92
CA GLY A 107 4.20 1.34 -14.05
C GLY A 107 5.62 1.45 -13.47
N PHE A 108 6.58 1.86 -14.31
CA PHE A 108 7.97 2.07 -13.90
C PHE A 108 8.10 3.23 -12.90
N TRP A 109 7.34 4.31 -13.08
CA TRP A 109 7.30 5.43 -12.14
C TRP A 109 6.79 5.00 -10.75
N TYR A 110 5.77 4.13 -10.69
CA TYR A 110 5.29 3.57 -9.43
C TYR A 110 6.31 2.64 -8.75
N LYS A 111 7.13 1.92 -9.53
CA LYS A 111 8.20 1.06 -9.01
C LYS A 111 9.37 1.85 -8.43
N LEU A 112 9.70 2.99 -9.03
CA LEU A 112 10.77 3.87 -8.54
C LEU A 112 10.34 4.74 -7.35
N ASN A 113 9.04 5.01 -7.18
CA ASN A 113 8.55 5.90 -6.13
C ASN A 113 7.41 5.27 -5.29
N PRO A 114 7.71 4.28 -4.43
CA PRO A 114 6.71 3.52 -3.68
C PRO A 114 5.92 4.38 -2.67
N GLU A 115 6.47 5.53 -2.24
CA GLU A 115 5.74 6.46 -1.36
C GLU A 115 4.47 7.03 -1.99
N SER A 116 4.41 7.14 -3.32
CA SER A 116 3.21 7.59 -4.00
C SER A 116 2.03 6.62 -3.82
N LEU A 117 2.32 5.33 -3.63
CA LEU A 117 1.32 4.29 -3.37
C LEU A 117 0.77 4.43 -1.94
N LEU A 118 1.62 4.73 -0.98
CA LEU A 118 1.21 5.01 0.41
C LEU A 118 0.28 6.23 0.47
N LYS A 119 0.67 7.34 -0.16
CA LYS A 119 -0.18 8.56 -0.23
C LYS A 119 -1.52 8.29 -0.92
N LYS A 120 -1.53 7.46 -1.96
CA LYS A 120 -2.76 7.09 -2.67
C LYS A 120 -3.66 6.23 -1.79
N ALA A 121 -3.12 5.22 -1.12
CA ALA A 121 -3.87 4.36 -0.20
C ALA A 121 -4.45 5.15 0.99
N GLU A 122 -3.68 6.07 1.59
CA GLU A 122 -4.19 6.98 2.62
C GLU A 122 -5.33 7.85 2.10
N SER A 123 -5.21 8.39 0.89
CA SER A 123 -6.24 9.22 0.28
C SER A 123 -7.52 8.45 -0.06
N GLU A 124 -7.42 7.17 -0.40
CA GLU A 124 -8.57 6.29 -0.65
C GLU A 124 -9.23 5.84 0.66
N ASN A 125 -8.45 5.56 1.70
CA ASN A 125 -8.97 5.24 3.03
C ASN A 125 -9.73 6.44 3.64
N LYS A 126 -9.25 7.67 3.42
CA LYS A 126 -9.93 8.91 3.86
C LYS A 126 -11.23 9.20 3.11
N LYS A 127 -11.48 8.55 1.96
CA LYS A 127 -12.71 8.69 1.16
C LYS A 127 -13.77 7.64 1.52
N LYS A 128 -13.39 6.58 2.24
CA LYS A 128 -14.27 5.48 2.63
C LYS A 128 -14.84 5.75 4.02
#